data_AF-A0AAD5H1G9-F1
#
_entry.id   AF-A0AAD5H1G9-F1
#
_cell.length_a   1.000
_cell.length_b   1.000
_cell.length_c   1.000
_cell.angle_alpha   90.00
_cell.angle_beta   90.00
_cell.angle_gamma   90.00
#
_symmetry.space_group_name_H-M   'P 1'
#
loop_
_entity.id
_entity.type
_entity.pdbx_description
1 polymer ?
#
loop_
_entity_poly.entity_id
_entity_poly.type
_entity_poly.pdbx_seq_one_letter_code
_entity_poly.pdbx_strand_id
1 'polypeptide(L)'
;MLLLPLLLPLLLSGSSLAAARIPPTGRNDVSVVTTDTVPAAGTFHYVATDSPTPRFVYASDAVRHVVRRKDVSTGIWQTIAGEDGKAGSRDGPIGSSLLNRPTAMCTTPTADLVVVDSAGACLRLVAQDGMVSTLAGVCGSTGQRDGTGQSALFSDSIQSISCLANCSVLVADQANGRLRRAGQILNLHDPDCYAAAKKALARRYTAGSLWTVGLVVALVAALAAAVVIHSRQLTAAGFVVWRRSGEEGSAPADAEYGPLVDAAEVPDAPAQQARAE
;
A
#
# COMPACT_ATOMS: atom_id res chain seq x y z
N MET A 1 -10.92 -56.27 17.90
CA MET A 1 -10.02 -56.17 19.07
C MET A 1 -9.04 -55.03 18.80
N LEU A 2 -8.99 -54.00 19.67
CA LEU A 2 -7.82 -53.61 20.51
C LEU A 2 -6.56 -53.22 19.70
N LEU A 3 -5.85 -52.08 19.87
CA LEU A 3 -5.77 -51.01 20.90
C LEU A 3 -5.66 -49.61 20.18
N LEU A 4 -6.16 -48.45 20.65
CA LEU A 4 -5.82 -47.59 21.84
C LEU A 4 -4.41 -46.94 21.77
N PRO A 5 -4.13 -45.69 22.24
CA PRO A 5 -4.81 -44.37 22.10
C PRO A 5 -3.85 -43.15 21.82
N LEU A 6 -4.37 -41.92 21.99
CA LEU A 6 -3.70 -40.66 22.39
C LEU A 6 -2.70 -39.96 21.43
N LEU A 7 -3.06 -38.75 20.96
CA LEU A 7 -2.32 -37.49 21.19
C LEU A 7 -3.08 -36.24 20.71
N LEU A 8 -2.85 -35.11 21.39
CA LEU A 8 -3.36 -33.73 21.25
C LEU A 8 -3.24 -33.12 19.83
N PRO A 9 -3.92 -31.98 19.49
CA PRO A 9 -4.30 -30.83 20.35
C PRO A 9 -5.81 -30.43 20.29
N LEU A 10 -6.41 -29.68 21.22
CA LEU A 10 -5.94 -28.57 22.07
C LEU A 10 -5.65 -27.25 21.32
N LEU A 11 -6.55 -26.89 20.39
CA LEU A 11 -6.60 -25.58 19.71
C LEU A 11 -8.03 -24.99 19.62
N LEU A 12 -8.85 -25.22 20.66
CA LEU A 12 -10.21 -24.65 20.79
C LEU A 12 -10.34 -23.60 21.90
N SER A 13 -9.23 -23.10 22.45
CA SER A 13 -9.20 -21.76 23.05
C SER A 13 -9.11 -20.72 21.93
N GLY A 14 -10.19 -20.63 21.14
CA GLY A 14 -10.44 -19.51 20.26
C GLY A 14 -10.58 -18.27 21.13
N SER A 15 -9.48 -17.57 21.36
CA SER A 15 -9.47 -16.29 22.03
C SER A 15 -10.34 -15.37 21.20
N SER A 16 -11.56 -15.13 21.67
CA SER A 16 -12.46 -14.16 21.08
C SER A 16 -11.85 -12.78 21.31
N LEU A 17 -10.94 -12.39 20.41
CA LEU A 17 -10.74 -11.00 20.11
C LEU A 17 -12.08 -10.49 19.62
N ALA A 18 -12.83 -9.89 20.56
CA ALA A 18 -13.99 -9.09 20.26
C ALA A 18 -13.53 -7.90 19.43
N ALA A 19 -13.30 -8.13 18.14
CA ALA A 19 -13.19 -7.09 17.14
C ALA A 19 -14.48 -6.28 17.25
N ALA A 20 -14.37 -5.07 17.79
CA ALA A 20 -15.49 -4.17 17.91
C ALA A 20 -16.10 -4.00 16.52
N ARG A 21 -17.26 -4.61 16.30
CA ARG A 21 -18.03 -4.43 15.06
C ARG A 21 -18.54 -3.00 15.07
N ILE A 22 -17.76 -2.11 14.47
CA ILE A 22 -18.27 -0.83 13.98
C ILE A 22 -19.40 -1.19 13.01
N PRO A 23 -20.67 -0.87 13.31
CA PRO A 23 -21.76 -1.19 12.41
C PRO A 23 -21.58 -0.38 11.12
N PRO A 24 -21.91 -0.94 9.94
CA PRO A 24 -21.82 -0.21 8.68
C PRO A 24 -23.01 0.76 8.54
N THR A 25 -23.05 1.80 9.40
CA THR A 25 -24.00 2.90 9.27
C THR A 25 -23.46 3.92 8.28
N GLY A 26 -24.07 3.99 7.10
CA GLY A 26 -23.76 4.98 6.08
C GLY A 26 -24.06 6.41 6.53
N ARG A 27 -23.08 7.05 7.18
CA ARG A 27 -22.95 8.49 7.46
C ARG A 27 -21.47 8.81 7.71
N ASN A 28 -21.11 10.09 7.68
CA ASN A 28 -19.77 10.56 7.97
C ASN A 28 -19.46 10.43 9.47
N ASP A 29 -19.23 9.21 9.93
CA ASP A 29 -19.08 8.88 11.36
C ASP A 29 -17.66 9.22 11.86
N VAL A 30 -17.45 10.51 12.15
CA VAL A 30 -16.21 11.02 12.74
C VAL A 30 -16.21 10.68 14.23
N SER A 31 -15.73 9.49 14.57
CA SER A 31 -15.54 9.06 15.96
C SER A 31 -14.35 9.79 16.60
N VAL A 32 -14.65 10.79 17.44
CA VAL A 32 -13.65 11.51 18.22
C VAL A 32 -13.35 10.72 19.49
N VAL A 33 -12.24 9.97 19.48
CA VAL A 33 -11.77 9.19 20.64
C VAL A 33 -10.58 9.90 21.28
N THR A 34 -10.73 10.36 22.52
CA THR A 34 -9.60 10.83 23.32
C THR A 34 -8.72 9.64 23.71
N THR A 35 -7.50 9.58 23.17
CA THR A 35 -6.48 8.58 23.52
C THR A 35 -5.32 9.23 24.27
N ASP A 36 -4.61 8.42 25.06
CA ASP A 36 -3.43 8.70 25.90
C ASP A 36 -2.96 10.14 26.09
N THR A 37 -2.81 10.55 27.36
CA THR A 37 -2.07 11.75 27.73
C THR A 37 -0.65 11.72 27.17
N VAL A 38 -0.37 12.57 26.19
CA VAL A 38 0.97 12.75 25.64
C VAL A 38 1.90 13.28 26.74
N PRO A 39 3.15 12.78 26.87
CA PRO A 39 4.02 13.16 28.00
C PRO A 39 4.35 14.64 27.98
N ALA A 40 4.03 15.32 29.08
CA ALA A 40 4.08 16.79 29.27
C ALA A 40 3.10 17.61 28.41
N ALA A 41 2.72 18.77 28.96
CA ALA A 41 1.74 19.71 28.39
C ALA A 41 2.27 20.46 27.14
N GLY A 42 2.52 19.69 26.07
CA GLY A 42 2.90 20.18 24.77
C GLY A 42 1.73 20.75 24.00
N THR A 43 1.91 21.90 23.36
CA THR A 43 0.91 22.42 22.42
C THR A 43 1.23 21.82 21.06
N PHE A 44 0.50 20.78 20.65
CA PHE A 44 0.73 20.16 19.35
C PHE A 44 0.14 21.02 18.24
N HIS A 45 0.97 21.47 17.31
CA HIS A 45 0.55 22.35 16.21
C HIS A 45 0.18 21.58 14.94
N TYR A 46 0.74 20.38 14.75
CA TYR A 46 0.46 19.55 13.58
C TYR A 46 0.71 18.07 13.88
N VAL A 47 0.02 17.19 13.14
CA VAL A 47 0.15 15.74 13.23
C VAL A 47 0.31 15.14 11.82
N ALA A 48 1.17 14.14 11.67
CA ALA A 48 1.35 13.37 10.44
C ALA A 48 1.44 11.87 10.71
N THR A 49 1.27 11.06 9.67
CA THR A 49 1.23 9.58 9.71
C THR A 49 2.06 9.00 8.58
N ASP A 50 2.78 7.89 8.84
CA ASP A 50 3.62 7.21 7.84
C ASP A 50 2.84 6.48 6.73
N SER A 51 1.58 6.10 6.98
CA SER A 51 0.81 5.20 6.12
C SER A 51 -0.71 5.30 6.39
N PRO A 52 -1.59 4.89 5.45
CA PRO A 52 -3.03 4.73 5.72
C PRO A 52 -3.35 3.75 6.86
N THR A 53 -2.45 2.82 7.15
CA THR A 53 -2.42 2.02 8.38
C THR A 53 -1.16 2.41 9.16
N PRO A 54 -1.22 3.48 9.97
CA PRO A 54 -0.01 4.07 10.53
C PRO A 54 0.60 3.18 11.60
N ARG A 55 1.90 2.88 11.47
CA ARG A 55 2.68 2.37 12.60
C ARG A 55 3.10 3.51 13.51
N PHE A 56 3.36 4.68 12.92
CA PHE A 56 3.88 5.83 13.62
C PHE A 56 3.00 7.06 13.42
N VAL A 57 2.72 7.74 14.52
CA VAL A 57 2.11 9.08 14.52
C VAL A 57 3.19 10.09 14.91
N TYR A 58 3.36 11.12 14.10
CA TYR A 58 4.31 12.20 14.33
C TYR A 58 3.55 13.45 14.77
N ALA A 59 4.11 14.21 15.72
CA ALA A 59 3.51 15.45 16.20
C ALA A 59 4.59 16.52 16.45
N SER A 60 4.34 17.75 16.02
CA SER A 60 5.19 18.92 16.33
C SER A 60 4.73 19.58 17.62
N ASP A 61 5.64 19.68 18.59
CA ASP A 61 5.49 20.56 19.73
C ASP A 61 6.27 21.84 19.45
N ALA A 62 5.57 22.86 18.95
CA ALA A 62 6.22 24.10 18.54
C ALA A 62 6.74 24.90 19.75
N VAL A 63 6.11 24.75 20.92
CA VAL A 63 6.48 25.42 22.17
C VAL A 63 7.71 24.77 22.80
N ARG A 64 7.82 23.42 22.75
CA ARG A 64 9.02 22.69 23.21
C ARG A 64 10.10 22.55 22.16
N HIS A 65 9.88 23.05 20.95
CA HIS A 65 10.84 23.03 19.85
C HIS A 65 11.29 21.62 19.41
N VAL A 66 10.38 20.64 19.50
CA VAL A 66 10.66 19.23 19.19
C VAL A 66 9.62 18.62 18.26
N VAL A 67 10.04 17.59 17.54
CA VAL A 67 9.14 16.65 16.86
C VAL A 67 9.19 15.31 17.59
N ARG A 68 8.01 14.77 17.88
CA ARG A 68 7.83 13.53 18.61
C ARG A 68 7.13 12.48 17.74
N ARG A 69 7.45 11.21 17.97
CA ARG A 69 6.90 10.03 17.30
C ARG A 69 6.28 9.11 18.34
N LYS A 70 5.01 8.73 18.17
CA LYS A 70 4.34 7.64 18.89
C LYS A 70 4.41 6.38 18.06
N ASP A 71 4.85 5.26 18.64
CA ASP A 71 4.58 3.94 18.05
C ASP A 71 3.16 3.52 18.47
N VAL A 72 2.27 3.32 17.49
CA VAL A 72 0.84 3.08 17.72
C VAL A 72 0.60 1.73 18.41
N SER A 73 1.49 0.75 18.24
CA SER A 73 1.34 -0.58 18.83
C SER A 73 1.72 -0.66 20.30
N THR A 74 2.65 0.21 20.74
CA THR A 74 3.14 0.24 22.14
C THR A 74 2.61 1.42 22.95
N GLY A 75 2.08 2.45 22.29
CA GLY A 75 1.68 3.71 22.92
C GLY A 75 2.85 4.66 23.24
N ILE A 76 4.10 4.23 23.07
CA ILE A 76 5.29 4.94 23.55
C ILE A 76 5.64 6.12 22.63
N TRP A 77 5.87 7.28 23.25
CA TRP A 77 6.37 8.50 22.60
C TRP A 77 7.89 8.62 22.70
N GLN A 78 8.52 9.11 21.63
CA GLN A 78 9.95 9.39 21.54
C GLN A 78 10.19 10.73 20.83
N THR A 79 11.13 11.54 21.30
CA THR A 79 11.62 12.72 20.55
C THR A 79 12.50 12.25 19.40
N ILE A 80 12.23 12.72 18.18
CA ILE A 80 12.98 12.34 16.97
C ILE A 80 13.72 13.51 16.31
N ALA A 81 13.42 14.76 16.68
CA ALA A 81 14.19 15.93 16.27
C ALA A 81 14.01 17.07 17.28
N GLY A 82 15.06 17.88 17.47
CA GLY A 82 15.10 18.94 18.47
C GLY A 82 15.52 18.47 19.87
N GLU A 83 15.70 19.44 20.78
CA GLU A 83 16.03 19.25 22.20
C GLU A 83 14.95 19.97 23.03
N ASP A 84 14.32 19.27 23.98
CA ASP A 84 13.08 19.73 24.62
C ASP A 84 13.27 21.06 25.38
N GLY A 85 12.54 22.10 24.97
CA GLY A 85 12.61 23.44 25.54
C GLY A 85 13.74 24.32 25.00
N LYS A 86 14.47 23.89 23.97
CA LYS A 86 15.66 24.60 23.46
C LYS A 86 15.56 24.94 21.98
N ALA A 87 15.26 26.20 21.70
CA ALA A 87 15.26 26.74 20.35
C ALA A 87 16.67 26.73 19.75
N GLY A 88 16.76 26.43 18.46
CA GLY A 88 17.99 26.56 17.68
C GLY A 88 17.77 26.06 16.25
N SER A 89 18.83 26.05 15.44
CA SER A 89 18.71 25.75 14.01
C SER A 89 19.77 24.76 13.51
N ARG A 90 20.21 23.86 14.38
CA ARG A 90 21.39 23.00 14.19
C ARG A 90 21.01 21.64 13.59
N ASP A 91 21.65 21.27 12.49
CA ASP A 91 21.59 19.93 11.91
C ASP A 91 22.43 18.92 12.72
N GLY A 92 22.06 17.63 12.64
CA GLY A 92 22.73 16.56 13.38
C GLY A 92 21.82 15.35 13.64
N PRO A 93 22.34 14.25 14.23
CA PRO A 93 21.53 13.10 14.61
C PRO A 93 20.49 13.44 15.70
N ILE A 94 19.47 12.59 15.84
CA ILE A 94 18.47 12.64 16.93
C ILE A 94 19.17 12.87 18.27
N GLY A 95 18.66 13.83 19.05
CA GLY A 95 19.22 14.20 20.36
C GLY A 95 20.35 15.22 20.32
N SER A 96 20.83 15.63 19.14
CA SER A 96 21.77 16.76 18.99
C SER A 96 21.31 17.83 18.00
N SER A 97 20.36 17.53 17.12
CA SER A 97 19.70 18.54 16.29
C SER A 97 18.86 19.53 17.13
N LEU A 98 18.72 20.76 16.64
CA LEU A 98 17.89 21.82 17.23
C LEU A 98 16.93 22.37 16.18
N LEU A 99 15.68 22.60 16.60
CA LEU A 99 14.62 23.21 15.80
C LEU A 99 14.16 24.52 16.47
N ASN A 100 13.50 25.40 15.72
CA ASN A 100 12.98 26.66 16.22
C ASN A 100 11.49 26.80 15.85
N ARG A 101 10.63 26.39 16.80
CA ARG A 101 9.17 26.40 16.66
C ARG A 101 8.69 25.61 15.41
N PRO A 102 8.86 24.27 15.38
CA PRO A 102 8.37 23.48 14.27
C PRO A 102 6.84 23.53 14.17
N THR A 103 6.29 23.92 13.02
CA THR A 103 4.84 24.08 12.82
C THR A 103 4.24 22.85 12.15
N ALA A 104 4.43 22.71 10.84
CA ALA A 104 3.87 21.62 10.02
C ALA A 104 4.90 20.55 9.63
N MET A 105 4.42 19.40 9.16
CA MET A 105 5.27 18.31 8.67
C MET A 105 4.55 17.42 7.64
N CYS A 106 5.30 16.69 6.82
CA CYS A 106 4.76 15.66 5.94
C CYS A 106 5.77 14.53 5.73
N THR A 107 5.27 13.30 5.54
CA THR A 107 6.10 12.14 5.24
C THR A 107 6.31 11.99 3.74
N THR A 108 7.54 11.76 3.30
CA THR A 108 7.88 11.49 1.90
C THR A 108 7.44 10.07 1.48
N PRO A 109 7.43 9.75 0.17
CA PRO A 109 7.24 8.36 -0.30
C PRO A 109 8.33 7.37 0.15
N THR A 110 9.53 7.87 0.50
CA THR A 110 10.62 7.11 1.13
C THR A 110 10.41 6.91 2.64
N ALA A 111 9.36 7.54 3.21
CA ALA A 111 9.04 7.59 4.63
C ALA A 111 10.14 8.25 5.50
N ASP A 112 10.79 9.27 4.94
CA ASP A 112 11.45 10.33 5.70
C ASP A 112 10.41 11.40 6.10
N LEU A 113 10.71 12.24 7.09
CA LEU A 113 9.80 13.29 7.55
C LEU A 113 10.36 14.67 7.19
N VAL A 114 9.66 15.41 6.34
CA VAL A 114 9.92 16.83 6.13
C VAL A 114 9.22 17.62 7.22
N VAL A 115 9.93 18.54 7.86
CA VAL A 115 9.45 19.38 8.97
C VAL A 115 9.66 20.85 8.62
N VAL A 116 8.64 21.67 8.87
CA VAL A 116 8.73 23.13 8.80
C VAL A 116 9.36 23.64 10.08
N ASP A 117 10.53 24.25 9.99
CA ASP A 117 11.19 24.96 11.08
C ASP A 117 10.81 26.44 10.98
N SER A 118 9.61 26.79 11.48
CA SER A 118 8.94 28.06 11.14
C SER A 118 9.72 29.28 11.62
N ALA A 119 10.09 29.37 12.90
CA ALA A 119 10.91 30.50 13.35
C ALA A 119 12.38 30.36 12.91
N GLY A 120 12.76 29.19 12.39
CA GLY A 120 13.98 29.00 11.60
C GLY A 120 13.88 29.48 10.15
N ALA A 121 12.69 29.79 9.61
CA ALA A 121 12.46 30.15 8.21
C ALA A 121 13.01 29.13 7.18
N CYS A 122 13.05 27.84 7.54
CA CYS A 122 13.62 26.79 6.70
C CYS A 122 12.85 25.46 6.80
N LEU A 123 13.14 24.54 5.88
CA LEU A 123 12.62 23.18 5.88
C LEU A 123 13.72 22.21 6.34
N ARG A 124 13.37 21.28 7.23
CA ARG A 124 14.23 20.19 7.68
C ARG A 124 13.80 18.87 7.08
N LEU A 125 14.75 17.96 6.90
CA LEU A 125 14.52 16.55 6.64
C LEU A 125 14.97 15.76 7.86
N VAL A 126 14.11 14.89 8.38
CA VAL A 126 14.45 13.85 9.37
C VAL A 126 14.45 12.53 8.61
N ALA A 127 15.65 12.03 8.30
CA ALA A 127 15.85 10.78 7.58
C ALA A 127 15.64 9.55 8.49
N GLN A 128 15.38 8.39 7.88
CA GLN A 128 15.16 7.14 8.61
C GLN A 128 16.37 6.63 9.41
N ASP A 129 17.58 7.04 9.04
CA ASP A 129 18.82 6.77 9.78
C ASP A 129 18.94 7.61 11.08
N GLY A 130 18.03 8.57 11.29
CA GLY A 130 18.02 9.48 12.43
C GLY A 130 18.79 10.79 12.20
N MET A 131 19.28 11.07 10.98
CA MET A 131 19.90 12.35 10.67
C MET A 131 18.85 13.43 10.41
N VAL A 132 19.01 14.58 11.08
CA VAL A 132 18.24 15.79 10.82
C VAL A 132 19.11 16.77 10.04
N SER A 133 18.65 17.21 8.88
CA SER A 133 19.38 18.10 7.97
C SER A 133 18.50 19.23 7.41
N THR A 134 19.12 20.33 6.97
CA THR A 134 18.44 21.42 6.27
C THR A 134 18.13 20.99 4.83
N LEU A 135 16.85 20.85 4.50
CA LEU A 135 16.38 20.48 3.17
C LEU A 135 16.33 21.69 2.21
N ALA A 136 15.82 22.82 2.69
CA ALA A 136 15.68 24.05 1.91
C ALA A 136 15.58 25.28 2.81
N GLY A 137 15.96 26.44 2.29
CA GLY A 137 16.02 27.69 3.06
C GLY A 137 17.36 27.89 3.75
N VAL A 138 17.66 29.13 4.13
CA VAL A 138 18.78 29.47 5.03
C VAL A 138 18.22 29.68 6.42
N CYS A 139 18.50 28.75 7.34
CA CYS A 139 17.90 28.82 8.65
C CYS A 139 18.35 30.08 9.44
N GLY A 140 17.38 30.81 9.99
CA GLY A 140 17.59 32.12 10.61
C GLY A 140 17.58 33.31 9.64
N SER A 141 17.32 33.10 8.34
CA SER A 141 17.23 34.17 7.34
C SER A 141 15.90 34.13 6.60
N THR A 142 15.07 35.15 6.82
CA THR A 142 13.77 35.29 6.16
C THR A 142 13.89 35.93 4.78
N GLY A 143 12.98 35.58 3.87
CA GLY A 143 12.85 36.23 2.56
C GLY A 143 11.84 35.52 1.67
N GLN A 144 11.83 35.87 0.38
CA GLN A 144 10.90 35.33 -0.62
C GLN A 144 11.61 34.87 -1.91
N ARG A 145 12.94 34.69 -1.83
CA ARG A 145 13.78 34.33 -2.98
C ARG A 145 13.54 32.88 -3.38
N ASP A 146 13.23 32.65 -4.65
CA ASP A 146 13.23 31.31 -5.23
C ASP A 146 14.67 30.87 -5.55
N GLY A 147 14.95 29.59 -5.34
CA GLY A 147 16.30 29.03 -5.46
C GLY A 147 16.31 27.53 -5.16
N THR A 148 17.49 26.92 -5.25
CA THR A 148 17.71 25.49 -5.04
C THR A 148 18.23 25.23 -3.63
N GLY A 149 17.63 24.29 -2.89
CA GLY A 149 18.02 23.98 -1.51
C GLY A 149 18.16 25.23 -0.62
N GLN A 150 19.37 25.46 -0.10
CA GLN A 150 19.72 26.61 0.73
C GLN A 150 19.83 27.95 -0.02
N SER A 151 19.68 27.99 -1.36
CA SER A 151 19.61 29.26 -2.11
C SER A 151 18.22 29.90 -2.09
N ALA A 152 17.19 29.13 -1.69
CA ALA A 152 15.85 29.66 -1.44
C ALA A 152 15.80 30.39 -0.08
N LEU A 153 14.87 31.34 0.05
CA LEU A 153 14.53 31.99 1.33
C LEU A 153 13.01 31.94 1.52
N PHE A 154 12.54 31.59 2.70
CA PHE A 154 11.11 31.55 3.08
C PHE A 154 10.80 32.59 4.16
N SER A 155 9.52 32.85 4.44
CA SER A 155 9.15 33.61 5.64
C SER A 155 9.30 32.78 6.92
N ASP A 156 9.24 33.47 8.05
CA ASP A 156 9.14 32.90 9.40
C ASP A 156 7.74 32.33 9.73
N SER A 157 6.78 32.45 8.81
CA SER A 157 5.39 32.02 8.97
C SER A 157 4.97 31.07 7.84
N ILE A 158 5.58 29.89 7.81
CA ILE A 158 5.14 28.77 6.98
C ILE A 158 4.08 27.97 7.76
N GLN A 159 2.87 27.85 7.19
CA GLN A 159 1.71 27.25 7.87
C GLN A 159 1.51 25.77 7.58
N SER A 160 1.72 25.34 6.34
CA SER A 160 1.46 23.96 5.92
C SER A 160 2.42 23.51 4.84
N ILE A 161 2.65 22.19 4.79
CA ILE A 161 3.38 21.54 3.71
C ILE A 161 2.65 20.27 3.26
N SER A 162 2.83 19.90 2.00
CA SER A 162 2.32 18.66 1.43
C SER A 162 3.41 17.96 0.62
N CYS A 163 3.76 16.75 1.04
CA CYS A 163 4.66 15.87 0.32
C CYS A 163 3.89 15.18 -0.82
N LEU A 164 4.45 15.19 -2.02
CA LEU A 164 3.86 14.65 -3.24
C LEU A 164 4.54 13.33 -3.64
N ALA A 165 3.80 12.47 -4.35
CA ALA A 165 4.27 11.14 -4.75
C ALA A 165 5.50 11.14 -5.69
N ASN A 166 5.79 12.26 -6.34
CA ASN A 166 6.99 12.49 -7.16
C ASN A 166 8.16 13.09 -6.36
N CYS A 167 8.18 12.84 -5.05
CA CYS A 167 9.17 13.37 -4.11
C CYS A 167 9.31 14.91 -4.12
N SER A 168 8.23 15.65 -4.39
CA SER A 168 8.24 17.12 -4.25
C SER A 168 7.43 17.61 -3.05
N VAL A 169 7.78 18.77 -2.49
CA VAL A 169 7.10 19.39 -1.34
C VAL A 169 6.42 20.68 -1.81
N LEU A 170 5.12 20.79 -1.55
CA LEU A 170 4.39 22.06 -1.61
C LEU A 170 4.45 22.74 -0.24
N VAL A 171 4.59 24.07 -0.23
CA VAL A 171 4.78 24.89 0.96
C VAL A 171 3.84 26.09 0.89
N ALA A 172 3.04 26.30 1.94
CA ALA A 172 2.25 27.51 2.13
C ALA A 172 3.07 28.55 2.93
N ASP A 173 3.72 29.45 2.19
CA ASP A 173 4.58 30.52 2.70
C ASP A 173 3.70 31.75 3.00
N GLN A 174 3.06 31.74 4.17
CA GLN A 174 1.89 32.58 4.48
C GLN A 174 2.22 34.07 4.49
N ALA A 175 3.28 34.48 5.21
CA ALA A 175 3.63 35.90 5.30
C ALA A 175 4.15 36.48 3.97
N ASN A 176 4.64 35.62 3.07
CA ASN A 176 4.95 36.01 1.69
C ASN A 176 3.72 35.95 0.74
N GLY A 177 2.57 35.44 1.19
CA GLY A 177 1.36 35.30 0.38
C GLY A 177 1.47 34.30 -0.77
N ARG A 178 2.35 33.28 -0.67
CA ARG A 178 2.70 32.39 -1.81
C ARG A 178 2.53 30.91 -1.49
N LEU A 179 2.00 30.18 -2.46
CA LEU A 179 2.17 28.73 -2.57
C LEU A 179 3.47 28.47 -3.35
N ARG A 180 4.39 27.69 -2.77
CA ARG A 180 5.73 27.45 -3.34
C ARG A 180 5.97 25.96 -3.46
N ARG A 181 6.57 25.54 -4.58
CA ARG A 181 6.88 24.12 -4.84
C ARG A 181 8.39 23.90 -4.81
N ALA A 182 8.88 23.27 -3.75
CA ALA A 182 10.24 22.80 -3.64
C ALA A 182 10.28 21.34 -4.14
N GLY A 183 10.63 21.12 -5.41
CA GLY A 183 10.26 19.83 -6.04
C GLY A 183 10.99 19.33 -7.27
N GLN A 184 11.55 20.21 -8.09
CA GLN A 184 12.33 19.82 -9.27
C GLN A 184 13.84 19.96 -9.04
N ILE A 185 14.22 20.60 -7.93
CA ILE A 185 15.58 21.07 -7.64
C ILE A 185 15.95 20.98 -6.15
N LEU A 186 15.16 20.22 -5.38
CA LEU A 186 15.67 19.53 -4.19
C LEU A 186 16.28 18.20 -4.67
N ASN A 187 17.30 17.68 -4.00
CA ASN A 187 17.84 16.32 -4.23
C ASN A 187 16.88 15.18 -3.82
N LEU A 188 15.58 15.45 -3.87
CA LEU A 188 14.52 14.46 -3.92
C LEU A 188 14.21 14.03 -5.37
N HIS A 189 14.72 14.76 -6.37
CA HIS A 189 14.75 14.31 -7.78
C HIS A 189 15.92 13.35 -8.06
N ASP A 190 16.20 12.46 -7.10
CA ASP A 190 16.93 11.24 -7.40
C ASP A 190 16.01 10.36 -8.27
N PRO A 191 16.42 9.88 -9.46
CA PRO A 191 15.67 8.86 -10.18
C PRO A 191 15.35 7.64 -9.30
N ASP A 192 16.18 7.34 -8.29
CA ASP A 192 15.91 6.31 -7.30
C ASP A 192 14.78 6.67 -6.35
N CYS A 193 14.46 7.95 -6.06
CA CYS A 193 13.30 8.31 -5.25
C CYS A 193 11.99 8.00 -5.96
N TYR A 194 11.87 8.38 -7.24
CA TYR A 194 10.71 8.04 -8.06
C TYR A 194 10.60 6.52 -8.31
N ALA A 195 11.73 5.85 -8.58
CA ALA A 195 11.77 4.40 -8.74
C ALA A 195 11.43 3.66 -7.43
N ALA A 196 11.93 4.13 -6.27
CA ALA A 196 11.63 3.56 -4.95
C ALA A 196 10.18 3.79 -4.56
N ALA A 197 9.63 4.99 -4.78
CA ALA A 197 8.20 5.28 -4.58
C ALA A 197 7.32 4.35 -5.42
N LYS A 198 7.66 4.19 -6.72
CA LYS A 198 6.97 3.27 -7.64
C LYS A 198 7.12 1.80 -7.23
N LYS A 199 8.29 1.39 -6.72
CA LYS A 199 8.58 0.02 -6.24
C LYS A 199 7.89 -0.28 -4.91
N ALA A 200 7.80 0.69 -4.00
CA ALA A 200 7.04 0.61 -2.76
C ALA A 200 5.53 0.51 -3.04
N LEU A 201 5.02 1.31 -3.98
CA LEU A 201 3.64 1.21 -4.46
C LEU A 201 3.37 -0.17 -5.11
N ALA A 202 4.25 -0.63 -5.99
CA ALA A 202 4.13 -1.94 -6.64
C ALA A 202 4.11 -3.10 -5.63
N ARG A 203 4.99 -3.07 -4.61
CA ARG A 203 5.02 -4.07 -3.52
C ARG A 203 3.69 -4.15 -2.76
N ARG A 204 3.03 -3.01 -2.52
CA ARG A 204 1.70 -2.94 -1.88
C ARG A 204 0.63 -3.64 -2.74
N TYR A 205 0.66 -3.46 -4.06
CA TYR A 205 -0.25 -4.16 -4.97
C TYR A 205 0.04 -5.66 -5.10
N THR A 206 1.32 -6.08 -5.16
CA THR A 206 1.67 -7.51 -5.28
C THR A 206 1.33 -8.32 -4.03
N ALA A 207 1.35 -7.71 -2.85
CA ALA A 207 0.95 -8.38 -1.61
C ALA A 207 -0.55 -8.77 -1.62
N GLY A 208 -1.40 -7.90 -2.16
CA GLY A 208 -2.82 -8.21 -2.39
C GLY A 208 -3.02 -9.25 -3.48
N SER A 209 -2.30 -9.16 -4.59
CA SER A 209 -2.49 -10.07 -5.73
C SER A 209 -2.06 -11.51 -5.41
N LEU A 210 -0.95 -11.72 -4.68
CA LEU A 210 -0.52 -13.07 -4.29
C LEU A 210 -1.53 -13.78 -3.39
N TRP A 211 -2.19 -13.05 -2.48
CA TRP A 211 -3.29 -13.59 -1.66
C TRP A 211 -4.49 -14.01 -2.52
N THR A 212 -4.90 -13.18 -3.49
CA THR A 212 -6.01 -13.54 -4.38
C THR A 212 -5.68 -14.72 -5.29
N VAL A 213 -4.46 -14.80 -5.83
CA VAL A 213 -4.01 -15.94 -6.66
C VAL A 213 -3.95 -17.23 -5.82
N GLY A 214 -3.42 -17.17 -4.59
CA GLY A 214 -3.42 -18.32 -3.69
C GLY A 214 -4.83 -18.83 -3.35
N LEU A 215 -5.78 -17.92 -3.13
CA LEU A 215 -7.17 -18.26 -2.87
C LEU A 215 -7.86 -18.88 -4.09
N VAL A 216 -7.60 -18.38 -5.30
CA VAL A 216 -8.12 -18.97 -6.56
C VAL A 216 -7.54 -20.36 -6.79
N VAL A 217 -6.22 -20.56 -6.59
CA VAL A 217 -5.58 -21.88 -6.74
C VAL A 217 -6.15 -22.88 -5.74
N ALA A 218 -6.38 -22.47 -4.49
CA ALA A 218 -7.00 -23.32 -3.47
C ALA A 218 -8.44 -23.73 -3.84
N LEU A 219 -9.25 -22.80 -4.36
CA LEU A 219 -10.61 -23.10 -4.83
C LEU A 219 -10.62 -24.06 -6.02
N VAL A 220 -9.73 -23.89 -7.00
CA VAL A 220 -9.60 -24.79 -8.16
C VAL A 220 -9.16 -26.18 -7.73
N ALA A 221 -8.20 -26.29 -6.80
CA ALA A 221 -7.76 -27.57 -6.25
C ALA A 221 -8.88 -28.28 -5.47
N ALA A 222 -9.66 -27.55 -4.67
CA ALA A 222 -10.81 -28.09 -3.94
C ALA A 222 -11.91 -28.59 -4.89
N LEU A 223 -12.21 -27.84 -5.97
CA LEU A 223 -13.17 -28.25 -7.00
C LEU A 223 -12.70 -29.52 -7.72
N ALA A 224 -11.43 -29.59 -8.13
CA ALA A 224 -10.86 -30.76 -8.78
C ALA A 224 -10.90 -32.00 -7.86
N ALA A 225 -10.57 -31.85 -6.56
CA ALA A 225 -10.70 -32.91 -5.59
C ALA A 225 -12.16 -33.38 -5.42
N ALA A 226 -13.13 -32.46 -5.37
CA ALA A 226 -14.55 -32.79 -5.30
C ALA A 226 -15.03 -33.58 -6.52
N VAL A 227 -14.59 -33.22 -7.73
CA VAL A 227 -14.89 -33.96 -8.97
C VAL A 227 -14.31 -35.37 -8.94
N VAL A 228 -13.07 -35.54 -8.47
CA VAL A 228 -12.42 -36.88 -8.34
C VAL A 228 -13.09 -37.73 -7.26
N ILE A 229 -13.55 -37.14 -6.16
CA ILE A 229 -14.31 -37.85 -5.13
C ILE A 229 -15.67 -38.28 -5.71
N HIS A 230 -16.39 -37.38 -6.40
CA HIS A 230 -17.71 -37.67 -6.95
C HIS A 230 -17.64 -38.74 -8.06
N SER A 231 -16.65 -38.71 -8.95
CA SER A 231 -16.47 -39.74 -9.98
C SER A 231 -16.15 -41.11 -9.38
N ARG A 232 -15.40 -41.18 -8.27
CA ARG A 232 -15.17 -42.41 -7.51
C ARG A 232 -16.44 -42.94 -6.82
N GLN A 233 -17.32 -42.06 -6.34
CA GLN A 233 -18.62 -42.50 -5.79
C GLN A 233 -19.52 -43.07 -6.90
N LEU A 234 -19.51 -42.47 -8.11
CA LEU A 234 -20.26 -42.98 -9.25
C LEU A 234 -19.77 -44.36 -9.74
N THR A 235 -18.46 -44.63 -9.71
CA THR A 235 -17.93 -45.97 -10.02
C THR A 235 -18.17 -46.99 -8.91
N ALA A 236 -18.18 -46.56 -7.64
CA ALA A 236 -18.54 -47.42 -6.51
C ALA A 236 -20.04 -47.76 -6.45
N ALA A 237 -20.91 -46.90 -7.01
CA ALA A 237 -22.37 -47.08 -7.02
C ALA A 237 -22.87 -48.16 -8.01
N GLY A 238 -21.98 -48.80 -8.78
CA GLY A 238 -22.25 -50.04 -9.51
C GLY A 238 -23.40 -50.00 -10.51
N PHE A 239 -23.12 -49.69 -11.77
CA PHE A 239 -24.06 -49.89 -12.87
C PHE A 239 -24.37 -51.40 -13.03
N VAL A 240 -25.45 -51.88 -12.39
CA VAL A 240 -26.00 -53.22 -12.59
C VAL A 240 -26.67 -53.27 -13.96
N VAL A 241 -25.89 -53.63 -14.98
CA VAL A 241 -26.41 -53.94 -16.31
C VAL A 241 -27.21 -55.23 -16.22
N TRP A 242 -28.54 -55.11 -16.22
CA TRP A 242 -29.46 -56.25 -16.31
C TRP A 242 -29.28 -56.95 -17.66
N ARG A 243 -28.55 -58.07 -17.66
CA ARG A 243 -28.37 -58.91 -18.84
C ARG A 243 -29.62 -59.76 -19.04
N ARG A 244 -30.47 -59.35 -19.99
CA ARG A 244 -31.66 -60.12 -20.39
C ARG A 244 -31.24 -61.44 -21.04
N SER A 245 -31.80 -62.56 -20.58
CA SER A 245 -31.48 -63.92 -21.02
C SER A 245 -32.48 -64.47 -22.03
N GLY A 246 -32.00 -65.14 -23.09
CA GLY A 246 -32.82 -65.80 -24.13
C GLY A 246 -33.36 -64.81 -25.17
N GLU A 247 -33.38 -65.09 -26.48
CA GLU A 247 -33.62 -66.37 -27.16
C GLU A 247 -32.75 -66.57 -28.43
N GLU A 248 -32.83 -67.77 -28.99
CA GLU A 248 -32.07 -68.23 -30.18
C GLU A 248 -32.71 -67.76 -31.50
N GLY A 249 -31.92 -67.57 -32.56
CA GLY A 249 -32.45 -67.11 -33.86
C GLY A 249 -31.40 -67.08 -34.98
N SER A 250 -31.32 -68.18 -35.71
CA SER A 250 -30.54 -68.46 -36.93
C SER A 250 -30.40 -67.33 -37.96
N ALA A 251 -29.18 -67.15 -38.50
CA ALA A 251 -28.90 -66.63 -39.85
C ALA A 251 -29.30 -67.69 -40.93
N PRO A 252 -29.42 -67.39 -42.25
CA PRO A 252 -28.61 -66.49 -43.11
C PRO A 252 -29.50 -65.40 -43.81
N ALA A 253 -29.20 -64.75 -44.96
CA ALA A 253 -28.19 -64.96 -46.02
C ALA A 253 -27.91 -63.69 -46.89
N ASP A 254 -26.93 -63.84 -47.80
CA ASP A 254 -26.78 -63.27 -49.16
C ASP A 254 -27.16 -61.80 -49.48
N ALA A 255 -26.15 -60.99 -49.85
CA ALA A 255 -26.24 -60.02 -50.97
C ALA A 255 -24.83 -59.50 -51.36
N GLU A 256 -24.45 -59.70 -52.62
CA GLU A 256 -23.16 -59.33 -53.22
C GLU A 256 -23.38 -58.27 -54.31
N TYR A 257 -22.52 -57.23 -54.39
CA TYR A 257 -22.00 -56.50 -55.59
C TYR A 257 -21.46 -55.09 -55.22
N GLY A 258 -20.30 -54.70 -55.77
CA GLY A 258 -19.77 -53.32 -55.79
C GLY A 258 -19.76 -52.74 -57.22
N PRO A 259 -18.80 -51.89 -57.65
CA PRO A 259 -17.93 -50.98 -56.90
C PRO A 259 -17.80 -49.55 -57.51
N LEU A 260 -17.00 -48.68 -56.86
CA LEU A 260 -16.21 -47.51 -57.36
C LEU A 260 -16.53 -46.79 -58.70
N VAL A 261 -16.58 -45.44 -58.65
CA VAL A 261 -16.05 -44.55 -59.72
C VAL A 261 -15.47 -43.26 -59.12
N ASP A 262 -14.41 -42.73 -59.76
CA ASP A 262 -13.61 -41.57 -59.32
C ASP A 262 -14.05 -40.20 -59.91
N ALA A 263 -13.55 -39.14 -59.25
CA ALA A 263 -13.08 -37.84 -59.76
C ALA A 263 -13.83 -37.09 -60.89
N ALA A 264 -14.16 -35.82 -60.61
CA ALA A 264 -14.06 -34.71 -61.56
C ALA A 264 -13.80 -33.38 -60.81
N GLU A 265 -13.05 -32.47 -61.43
CA GLU A 265 -12.39 -31.31 -60.81
C GLU A 265 -12.60 -30.05 -61.68
N VAL A 266 -12.96 -28.89 -61.06
CA VAL A 266 -12.72 -27.49 -61.54
C VAL A 266 -13.51 -27.08 -62.83
N PRO A 267 -14.07 -25.83 -62.96
CA PRO A 267 -13.31 -24.59 -62.94
C PRO A 267 -13.91 -23.31 -62.32
N ASP A 268 -13.06 -22.28 -62.30
CA ASP A 268 -13.15 -20.99 -61.62
C ASP A 268 -14.04 -19.89 -62.25
N ALA A 269 -14.20 -18.82 -61.47
CA ALA A 269 -14.25 -17.39 -61.91
C ALA A 269 -15.58 -16.88 -62.53
N PRO A 270 -15.85 -15.54 -62.52
CA PRO A 270 -14.91 -14.44 -62.29
C PRO A 270 -15.28 -13.40 -61.21
N ALA A 271 -14.29 -12.57 -60.91
CA ALA A 271 -14.40 -11.37 -60.09
C ALA A 271 -15.20 -10.24 -60.77
N GLN A 272 -15.74 -9.32 -59.97
CA GLN A 272 -16.08 -7.97 -60.44
C GLN A 272 -15.39 -6.90 -59.59
N GLN A 273 -14.72 -5.97 -60.27
CA GLN A 273 -14.27 -4.70 -59.74
C GLN A 273 -15.31 -3.61 -60.01
N ALA A 274 -15.56 -2.74 -59.03
CA ALA A 274 -16.00 -1.36 -59.22
C ALA A 274 -15.40 -0.56 -58.05
N ARG A 275 -14.42 0.33 -58.30
CA ARG A 275 -14.62 1.78 -58.55
C ARG A 275 -15.38 2.45 -57.39
N ALA A 276 -14.74 3.23 -56.52
CA ALA A 276 -13.95 4.46 -56.72
C ALA A 276 -14.80 5.72 -56.50
N GLU A 277 -14.56 6.35 -55.36
CA GLU A 277 -14.39 7.79 -55.13
C GLU A 277 -13.49 7.98 -53.90
#